data_AF-A0A3M1YS41-F1
#
_entry.id   AF-A0A3M1YS41-F1
#
_cell.length_a   1.000
_cell.length_b   1.000
_cell.length_c   1.000
_cell.angle_alpha   90.00
_cell.angle_beta   90.00
_cell.angle_gamma   90.00
#
_symmetry.space_group_name_H-M   'P 1'
#
loop_
_entity.id
_entity.type
_entity.pdbx_description
1 polymer ?
#
loop_
_entity_poly.entity_id
_entity_poly.type
_entity_poly.pdbx_seq_one_letter_code
_entity_poly.pdbx_strand_id
1 'polypeptide(L)' 'MENNEIFNFLEKPCRFKLKGGKEVYGVIWKENSEELYFTSSKEFEQYKQSKSNISKYTLSPDEVVYAEMLKDLDRLDN' A
#
# COMPACT_ATOMS: atom_id res chain seq x y z
N MET A 1 -2.01 -8.65 14.01
CA MET A 1 -1.37 -7.32 13.90
C MET A 1 -2.22 -6.35 14.68
N GLU A 2 -1.63 -5.58 15.59
CA GLU A 2 -2.32 -4.41 16.15
C GLU A 2 -2.62 -3.46 14.99
N ASN A 3 -3.82 -2.86 14.96
CA ASN A 3 -4.27 -1.96 13.89
C ASN A 3 -3.30 -0.80 13.59
N ASN A 4 -2.36 -0.52 14.50
CA ASN A 4 -1.34 0.51 14.31
C ASN A 4 -0.15 0.09 13.45
N GLU A 5 0.14 -1.20 13.29
CA GLU A 5 1.36 -1.62 12.59
C GLU A 5 1.27 -1.36 11.09
N ILE A 6 0.06 -1.41 10.52
CA ILE A 6 -0.18 -1.12 9.11
C ILE A 6 0.26 0.30 8.72
N PHE A 7 0.20 1.26 9.66
CA PHE A 7 0.60 2.64 9.39
C PHE A 7 2.12 2.79 9.16
N ASN A 8 2.94 1.84 9.62
CA ASN A 8 4.39 1.84 9.33
C ASN A 8 4.69 1.57 7.84
N PHE A 9 3.72 1.03 7.12
CA PHE A 9 3.79 0.67 5.70
C PHE A 9 3.15 1.72 4.78
N LEU A 10 2.73 2.86 5.33
CA LEU A 10 2.21 3.98 4.53
C LEU A 10 3.24 4.48 3.52
N GLU A 11 2.75 4.77 2.32
CA GLU A 11 3.49 5.29 1.17
C GLU A 11 4.68 4.43 0.74
N LYS A 12 4.69 3.15 1.15
CA LYS A 12 5.75 2.19 0.85
C LYS A 12 5.20 1.02 0.05
N PRO A 13 5.94 0.51 -0.94
CA PRO A 13 5.57 -0.70 -1.67
C PRO A 13 5.66 -1.89 -0.73
N CYS A 14 4.52 -2.56 -0.52
CA CYS A 14 4.41 -3.66 0.41
C CYS A 14 3.57 -4.81 -0.18
N ARG A 15 3.85 -6.02 0.29
CA ARG A 15 3.00 -7.19 0.11
C ARG A 15 2.05 -7.27 1.30
N PHE A 16 0.75 -7.29 1.02
CA PHE A 16 -0.29 -7.47 2.02
C PHE A 16 -0.95 -8.84 1.84
N LYS A 17 -1.16 -9.56 2.93
CA LYS A 17 -1.97 -10.77 2.97
C LYS A 17 -3.29 -10.45 3.65
N LEU A 18 -4.38 -10.77 2.99
CA LEU A 18 -5.73 -10.58 3.50
C LEU A 18 -6.22 -11.81 4.26
N LYS A 19 -7.21 -11.62 5.15
CA LYS A 19 -7.88 -12.69 5.91
C LYS A 19 -8.36 -13.85 5.04
N GLY A 20 -8.78 -13.56 3.81
CA GLY A 20 -9.22 -14.58 2.83
C GLY A 20 -8.09 -15.40 2.18
N GLY A 21 -6.83 -15.22 2.59
CA GLY A 21 -5.68 -15.89 1.99
C GLY A 21 -5.20 -15.27 0.67
N LYS A 22 -5.90 -14.24 0.18
CA LYS A 22 -5.49 -13.45 -0.99
C LYS A 22 -4.29 -12.58 -0.64
N GLU A 23 -3.32 -12.54 -1.55
CA GLU A 23 -2.13 -11.71 -1.43
C GLU A 23 -2.19 -10.60 -2.47
N VAL A 24 -1.93 -9.37 -2.05
CA VAL A 24 -1.96 -8.18 -2.89
C VAL A 24 -0.67 -7.40 -2.71
N TYR A 25 -0.17 -6.81 -3.80
CA TYR A 25 1.09 -6.09 -3.85
C TYR A 25 0.82 -4.66 -4.28
N GLY A 26 1.26 -3.69 -3.48
CA GLY A 26 0.98 -2.30 -3.77
C GLY A 26 1.38 -1.37 -2.65
N VAL A 27 0.84 -0.16 -2.70
CA VAL A 27 1.10 0.88 -1.72
C VAL A 27 -0.21 1.25 -1.06
N ILE A 28 -0.16 1.40 0.26
CA ILE A 28 -1.25 2.00 1.02
C ILE A 28 -0.92 3.45 1.32
N TRP A 29 -1.91 4.33 1.28
CA TRP A 29 -1.75 5.70 1.72
C TRP A 29 -3.05 6.23 2.32
N LYS A 30 -2.93 7.37 3.00
CA LYS A 30 -4.08 8.13 3.51
C LYS A 30 -4.21 9.41 2.70
N GLU A 31 -5.41 9.67 2.17
CA GLU A 31 -5.73 10.99 1.60
C GLU A 31 -6.28 11.93 2.69
N ASN A 32 -6.98 11.36 3.68
CA ASN A 32 -7.46 12.04 4.89
C ASN A 32 -7.18 11.18 6.14
N SER A 33 -7.35 11.73 7.34
CA SER A 33 -6.99 11.03 8.59
C SER A 33 -7.76 9.72 8.85
N GLU A 34 -8.92 9.53 8.22
CA GLU A 34 -9.89 8.48 8.56
C GLU A 34 -9.82 7.25 7.64
N GLU A 35 -9.35 7.38 6.40
CA GLU A 35 -9.47 6.32 5.38
C GLU A 35 -8.11 5.86 4.84
N LEU A 36 -7.95 4.53 4.75
CA LEU A 36 -6.82 3.89 4.10
C LEU A 36 -7.19 3.50 2.68
N TYR A 37 -6.39 3.94 1.73
CA TYR A 37 -6.49 3.55 0.34
C TYR A 37 -5.32 2.64 -0.05
N PHE A 38 -5.58 1.73 -0.98
CA PHE A 38 -4.63 0.84 -1.60
C PHE A 38 -4.62 1.06 -3.10
N THR A 39 -3.43 1.02 -3.72
CA THR A 39 -3.25 0.96 -5.18
C THR A 39 -1.98 0.22 -5.53
N SER A 40 -1.77 -0.04 -6.81
CA SER A 40 -0.53 -0.64 -7.31
C SER A 40 0.65 0.32 -7.13
N SER A 41 1.85 -0.19 -6.84
CA SER A 41 3.05 0.66 -6.67
C SER A 41 3.28 1.60 -7.85
N LYS A 42 3.12 1.08 -9.08
CA LYS A 42 3.24 1.84 -10.32
C LYS A 42 2.22 2.98 -10.43
N GLU A 43 0.96 2.74 -10.07
CA GLU A 43 -0.08 3.78 -10.05
C GLU A 43 0.25 4.83 -8.99
N PHE A 44 0.71 4.43 -7.81
CA PHE A 44 1.09 5.36 -6.75
C PHE A 44 2.26 6.26 -7.16
N GLU A 45 3.25 5.72 -7.87
CA GLU A 45 4.35 6.50 -8.45
C GLU A 45 3.84 7.52 -9.48
N GLN A 46 2.94 7.10 -10.37
CA GLN A 46 2.32 8.02 -11.33
C GLN A 46 1.47 9.11 -10.64
N TYR A 47 0.76 8.75 -9.57
CA TYR A 47 0.02 9.71 -8.74
C TYR A 47 0.96 10.69 -8.04
N LYS A 48 2.11 10.24 -7.52
CA LYS A 48 3.12 11.13 -6.94
C LYS A 48 3.73 12.08 -7.97
N GLN A 49 3.98 11.62 -9.19
CA GLN A 49 4.60 12.43 -10.25
C GLN A 49 3.62 13.42 -10.90
N SER A 50 2.42 12.99 -11.25
CA SER A 50 1.51 13.76 -12.10
C SER A 50 0.17 14.10 -11.45
N LYS A 51 -0.07 13.68 -10.19
CA LYS A 51 -1.38 13.78 -9.52
C LYS A 51 -2.53 13.24 -10.37
N SER A 52 -2.23 12.22 -11.19
CA SER A 52 -3.17 11.59 -12.09
C SER A 52 -4.29 10.87 -11.34
N ASN A 53 -5.44 10.73 -11.98
CA ASN A 53 -6.53 9.93 -11.44
C ASN A 53 -6.13 8.44 -11.49
N ILE A 54 -5.94 7.83 -10.33
CA ILE A 54 -5.54 6.43 -10.17
C ILE A 54 -6.64 5.59 -9.56
N SER A 55 -6.55 4.28 -9.72
CA SER A 55 -7.48 3.34 -9.11
C SER A 55 -7.20 3.25 -7.61
N LYS A 56 -8.10 3.79 -6.79
CA LYS A 56 -8.01 3.72 -5.33
C LYS A 56 -8.99 2.67 -4.82
N TYR A 57 -8.50 1.76 -3.97
CA TYR A 57 -9.33 0.77 -3.29
C TYR A 57 -9.34 1.08 -1.81
N THR A 58 -10.52 1.13 -1.18
CA THR A 58 -10.60 1.24 0.29
C THR A 58 -10.08 -0.05 0.91
N LEU A 59 -9.11 0.07 1.82
CA LEU A 59 -8.50 -1.07 2.49
C LEU A 59 -8.81 -1.01 3.98
N SER A 60 -9.56 -1.98 4.47
CA SER A 60 -9.78 -2.13 5.91
C SER A 60 -8.51 -2.69 6.55
N PRO A 61 -7.92 -2.03 7.56
CA PRO A 61 -6.73 -2.56 8.23
C PRO A 61 -7.02 -3.89 8.93
N ASP A 62 -8.28 -4.10 9.34
CA ASP A 62 -8.74 -5.34 9.94
C ASP A 62 -8.72 -6.53 8.97
N GLU A 63 -8.77 -6.29 7.65
CA GLU A 63 -8.67 -7.36 6.66
C GLU A 63 -7.22 -7.81 6.43
N VAL A 64 -6.24 -6.99 6.80
CA VAL A 64 -4.82 -7.26 6.61
C VAL A 64 -4.31 -8.12 7.77
N VAL A 65 -3.91 -9.35 7.47
CA VAL A 65 -3.32 -10.26 8.46
C VAL A 65 -1.80 -10.23 8.46
N TYR A 66 -1.20 -9.80 7.36
CA TYR A 66 0.25 -9.68 7.20
C TYR A 66 0.58 -8.54 6.24
N ALA A 67 1.65 -7.81 6.52
CA ALA A 67 2.21 -6.76 5.70
C ALA A 67 3.74 -6.88 5.71
N GLU A 68 4.35 -6.84 4.55
CA GLU A 68 5.80 -6.91 4.38
C GLU A 68 6.28 -5.86 3.39
N MET A 69 7.25 -5.06 3.80
CA MET A 69 7.84 -4.03 2.95
C MET A 69 8.70 -4.68 1.87
N LEU A 70 8.42 -4.38 0.61
CA LEU A 70 9.23 -4.80 -0.52
C LEU A 70 10.44 -3.86 -0.58
N LYS A 71 11.62 -4.34 -0.19
CA LYS A 71 12.86 -3.54 -0.14
C LYS A 71 13.51 -3.30 -1.51
N ASP A 72 12.94 -3.82 -2.59
CA ASP A 72 13.57 -3.88 -3.92
C ASP A 72 12.95 -2.91 -4.93
N LEU A 73 12.97 -1.61 -4.65
CA LEU A 73 12.75 -0.58 -5.68
C LEU A 73 13.80 0.54 -5.69
N ASP A 74 14.94 0.34 -5.02
CA ASP A 74 16.09 1.27 -5.05
C ASP A 74 17.30 0.67 -5.80
N ARG A 75 17.22 -0.57 -6.30
CA ARG A 75 18.33 -1.26 -7.00
C ARG A 75 18.13 -1.41 -8.52
N LEU A 76 17.50 -0.42 -9.16
CA LEU A 76 17.53 -0.32 -10.63
C LEU A 76 18.10 1.01 -11.13
N ASP A 77 19.17 1.46 -10.48
CA ASP A 77 20.12 2.40 -11.09
C ASP A 77 21.53 1.77 -10.95
N ASN A 78 21.87 0.88 -11.89
CA ASN A 78 23.24 0.50 -12.18
C ASN A 78 23.42 0.27 -13.68
#